data_AF-T1GIG4-F1
#
_entry.id   AF-T1GIG4-F1
#
_cell.length_a   1.000
_cell.length_b   1.000
_cell.length_c   1.000
_cell.angle_alpha   90.00
_cell.angle_beta   90.00
_cell.angle_gamma   90.00
#
_symmetry.space_group_name_H-M   'P 1'
#
loop_
_entity.id
_entity.type
_entity.pdbx_description
1 polymer ?
#
loop_
_entity_poly.entity_id
_entity_poly.type
_entity_poly.pdbx_seq_one_letter_code
_entity_poly.pdbx_strand_id
1 'polypeptide(L)' 'MDTEFPGVVARPIGEFRSNSDYHYQLLRCNVDLLRIIQLGLTFMNDEGKTPPGYSTW' A
#
# COMPACT_ATOMS: atom_id res chain seq x y z
N MET A 1 3.69 -3.66 -8.10
CA MET A 1 3.99 -3.78 -6.66
C MET A 1 2.66 -3.87 -5.96
N ASP A 2 2.53 -4.82 -5.05
CA ASP A 2 1.33 -4.98 -4.25
C ASP A 2 1.71 -5.28 -2.79
N THR A 3 0.84 -4.96 -1.84
CA THR A 3 1.14 -5.11 -0.41
C THR A 3 -0.07 -5.63 0.35
N GLU A 4 0.16 -6.62 1.22
CA GLU A 4 -0.86 -7.13 2.14
C GLU A 4 -0.55 -6.63 3.55
N PHE A 5 -1.58 -6.09 4.21
CA PHE A 5 -1.50 -5.58 5.58
C PHE A 5 -2.83 -5.87 6.30
N PRO A 6 -2.88 -5.83 7.64
CA PRO A 6 -4.06 -6.22 8.41
C PRO A 6 -5.18 -5.15 8.40
N GLY A 7 -5.52 -4.65 7.20
CA GLY A 7 -6.68 -3.81 6.94
C GLY A 7 -6.65 -2.44 7.62
N VAL A 8 -7.83 -1.96 8.01
CA VAL A 8 -8.03 -0.66 8.67
C VAL A 8 -8.59 -0.92 10.06
N VAL A 9 -7.86 -0.50 11.08
CA VAL A 9 -8.18 -0.73 12.50
C VAL A 9 -8.50 0.58 13.25
N ALA A 10 -8.09 1.73 12.71
CA ALA A 10 -8.26 3.03 13.32
C ALA A 10 -8.86 4.05 12.34
N ARG A 11 -9.59 5.03 12.87
CA ARG A 11 -10.04 6.23 12.15
C ARG A 11 -9.47 7.47 12.81
N PRO A 12 -8.92 8.43 12.05
CA PRO A 12 -8.38 9.65 12.60
C PRO A 12 -9.53 10.52 13.14
N ILE A 13 -9.31 11.16 14.29
CA ILE A 13 -10.25 12.08 14.92
C ILE A 13 -9.66 13.48 14.83
N GLY A 14 -10.41 14.45 14.31
CA GLY A 14 -9.97 15.84 14.18
C GLY A 14 -10.70 16.60 13.07
N GLU A 15 -10.25 17.83 12.80
CA GLU A 15 -10.70 18.60 11.65
C GLU A 15 -9.86 18.28 10.42
N PHE A 16 -10.53 18.11 9.28
CA PHE A 16 -9.89 17.82 7.99
C PHE A 16 -10.24 18.92 7.01
N ARG A 17 -9.24 19.41 6.27
CA ARG A 17 -9.42 20.53 5.34
C ARG A 17 -10.16 20.12 4.06
N SER A 18 -10.17 18.84 3.74
CA SER A 18 -10.85 18.26 2.58
C SER A 18 -11.03 16.74 2.75
N ASN A 19 -11.86 16.13 1.89
CA ASN A 19 -11.99 14.66 1.85
C ASN A 19 -10.65 13.96 1.52
N SER A 20 -9.82 14.54 0.67
CA SER A 20 -8.50 14.00 0.34
C SER A 20 -7.56 14.01 1.55
N ASP A 21 -7.62 15.07 2.36
CA ASP A 21 -6.85 15.18 3.61
C ASP A 21 -7.31 14.14 4.63
N TYR A 22 -8.63 13.93 4.78
CA TYR A 22 -9.17 12.85 5.60
C TYR A 22 -8.69 11.46 5.15
N HIS A 23 -8.73 11.16 3.85
CA HIS A 23 -8.24 9.89 3.31
C HIS A 23 -6.74 9.70 3.53
N TYR A 24 -5.95 10.76 3.40
CA TYR A 24 -4.53 10.72 3.69
C TYR A 24 -4.24 10.41 5.17
N GLN A 25 -4.94 11.10 6.09
CA GLN A 25 -4.76 10.85 7.53
C GLN A 25 -5.25 9.45 7.93
N LEU A 26 -6.29 8.94 7.28
CA LEU A 26 -6.78 7.58 7.48
C LEU A 26 -5.72 6.55 7.08
N LEU A 27 -5.12 6.71 5.89
CA LEU A 27 -4.03 5.85 5.42
C LEU A 27 -2.84 5.92 6.38
N ARG A 28 -2.37 7.14 6.67
CA ARG A 28 -1.20 7.37 7.54
C ARG A 28 -1.37 6.71 8.91
N CYS A 29 -2.50 6.94 9.58
CA CYS A 29 -2.75 6.40 10.91
C CYS A 29 -2.67 4.86 10.92
N ASN A 30 -3.21 4.19 9.90
CA ASN A 30 -3.18 2.73 9.85
C ASN A 30 -1.83 2.19 9.42
N VAL A 31 -1.12 2.86 8.50
CA VAL A 31 0.25 2.48 8.10
C VAL A 31 1.23 2.62 9.27
N ASP A 32 1.10 3.66 10.10
CA ASP A 32 1.95 3.88 11.27
C ASP A 32 1.70 2.82 12.37
N LEU A 33 0.46 2.32 12.50
CA LEU A 33 0.06 1.35 13.53
C LEU A 33 0.29 -0.11 13.13
N LEU A 34 0.18 -0.43 11.85
CA LEU A 34 0.14 -1.80 11.37
C LEU A 34 1.48 -2.23 10.78
N ARG A 35 1.81 -3.51 10.95
CA ARG A 35 2.96 -4.12 10.29
C ARG A 35 2.53 -4.75 8.98
N ILE A 36 3.35 -4.56 7.95
CA ILE A 36 3.17 -5.24 6.65
C ILE A 36 3.25 -6.76 6.82
N ILE A 37 2.40 -7.50 6.11
CA ILE A 37 2.38 -8.96 6.09
C ILE A 37 3.19 -9.46 4.90
N GLN A 38 2.91 -8.94 3.70
CA GLN A 38 3.55 -9.36 2.47
C GLN A 38 3.79 -8.17 1.54
N LEU A 39 4.90 -8.26 0.80
CA LEU A 39 5.23 -7.34 -0.28
C LEU A 39 5.45 -8.15 -1.56
N GLY A 40 4.63 -7.90 -2.58
CA GLY A 40 4.75 -8.49 -3.91
C GLY A 40 5.45 -7.54 -4.87
N LEU A 41 6.54 -8.00 -5.49
CA LEU A 41 7.32 -7.23 -6.47
C LEU A 41 7.40 -7.99 -7.79
N THR A 42 6.87 -7.38 -8.85
CA THR A 42 6.99 -7.87 -10.23
C THR A 42 7.84 -6.91 -11.04
N PHE A 43 8.89 -7.42 -11.68
CA PHE A 43 9.81 -6.66 -12.50
C PHE A 43 9.49 -6.86 -13.98
N MET A 44 9.43 -5.75 -14.72
CA MET A 44 9.20 -5.72 -16.17
C MET A 44 10.12 -4.67 -16.79
N ASN A 45 10.51 -4.86 -18.05
CA ASN A 45 11.17 -3.83 -18.84
C ASN A 45 10.15 -2.82 -19.42
N ASP A 46 10.65 -1.83 -20.17
CA ASP A 46 9.87 -0.82 -20.90
C ASP A 46 8.91 -1.41 -21.95
N GLU A 47 9.24 -2.59 -22.49
CA GLU A 47 8.37 -3.36 -23.39
C GLU A 47 7.33 -4.23 -22.65
N GLY A 48 7.28 -4.20 -21.32
CA GLY A 48 6.35 -5.00 -20.50
C GLY A 48 6.74 -6.48 -20.37
N LYS A 49 7.97 -6.87 -20.74
CA LYS A 49 8.48 -8.24 -20.63
C LYS A 49 9.07 -8.50 -19.25
N THR A 50 8.78 -9.67 -18.70
CA THR A 50 9.33 -10.17 -17.44
C THR A 50 10.66 -10.90 -17.67
N PRO A 51 11.52 -11.03 -16.64
CA PRO A 51 12.74 -11.81 -16.75
C PRO A 51 12.45 -13.29 -17.04
N PRO A 52 13.17 -13.93 -17.98
CA PRO A 52 12.96 -15.33 -18.30
C PRO A 52 13.44 -16.23 -17.15
N GLY A 53 12.70 -17.31 -16.88
CA GLY A 53 13.12 -18.37 -15.95
C GLY A 53 12.79 -18.14 -14.47
N TYR A 54 12.18 -17.02 -14.11
CA TYR A 54 11.76 -16.74 -12.73
C TYR A 54 10.28 -16.36 -12.67
N SER A 55 9.54 -16.95 -11.73
CA SER A 55 8.24 -16.43 -11.33
C SER A 55 8.45 -15.13 -10.56
N THR A 56 7.74 -14.08 -10.95
CA THR A 56 7.68 -12.81 -10.20
C THR A 56 6.49 -12.74 -9.25
N TRP A 57 5.83 -13.89 -9.02
CA TRP A 57 4.76 -14.11 -8.06
C TRP A 57 5.27 -14.97 -6.92
#